data_AF-A0A290HRP0-F1
#
_entry.id   AF-A0A290HRP0-F1
#
_cell.length_a   1.000
_cell.length_b   1.000
_cell.length_c   1.000
_cell.angle_alpha   90.00
_cell.angle_beta   90.00
_cell.angle_gamma   90.00
#
_symmetry.space_group_name_H-M   'P 1'
#
loop_
_entity.id
_entity.type
_entity.pdbx_description
1 polymer ?
#
loop_
_entity_poly.entity_id
_entity_poly.type
_entity_poly.pdbx_seq_one_letter_code
_entity_poly.pdbx_strand_id
1 'polypeptide(L)'
;MKKIICALFFGTCLLSTSLYASTVKGKVFYAQYLKPVCGFNGDVMGKKHTANEWKIFYDNNQLSLAIKALCPNAPLITTEKDLTNLYHFLSSFASDSGNVPSCN
;
A
#
# COMPACT_ATOMS: atom_id res chain seq x y z
N MET A 1 -40.99 -39.80 4.81
CA MET A 1 -41.01 -38.32 4.82
C MET A 1 -39.58 -37.83 4.61
N LYS A 2 -39.25 -37.50 3.35
CA LYS A 2 -38.90 -36.15 2.84
C LYS A 2 -37.42 -35.78 3.09
N LYS A 3 -36.68 -36.04 2.01
CA LYS A 3 -35.31 -35.69 1.60
C LYS A 3 -34.66 -34.53 2.37
N ILE A 4 -33.46 -34.80 2.90
CA ILE A 4 -32.50 -33.82 3.43
C ILE A 4 -31.98 -32.99 2.25
N ILE A 5 -32.26 -31.68 2.26
CA ILE A 5 -31.57 -30.70 1.43
C ILE A 5 -30.78 -29.81 2.38
N CYS A 6 -29.54 -30.21 2.66
CA CYS A 6 -28.55 -29.32 3.26
C CYS A 6 -27.95 -28.49 2.13
N ALA A 7 -28.57 -27.34 1.85
CA ALA A 7 -27.98 -26.33 0.97
C ALA A 7 -26.77 -25.70 1.69
N LEU A 8 -25.59 -26.23 1.41
CA LEU A 8 -24.30 -25.64 1.80
C LEU A 8 -24.07 -24.35 0.99
N PHE A 9 -24.51 -23.22 1.52
CA PHE A 9 -24.02 -21.91 1.13
C PHE A 9 -22.73 -21.62 1.93
N PHE A 10 -21.61 -22.22 1.51
CA PHE A 10 -20.27 -21.79 1.94
C PHE A 10 -19.62 -21.06 0.77
N GLY A 11 -20.07 -19.82 0.55
CA GLY A 11 -19.59 -18.95 -0.53
C GLY A 11 -18.82 -17.77 0.03
N THR A 12 -17.48 -17.87 -0.05
CA THR A 12 -16.51 -16.76 -0.21
C THR A 12 -16.46 -15.63 0.83
N CYS A 13 -15.51 -15.72 1.79
CA CYS A 13 -15.09 -14.59 2.64
C CYS A 13 -13.55 -14.48 2.84
N LEU A 14 -12.70 -14.86 1.86
CA LEU A 14 -11.24 -14.90 2.06
C LEU A 14 -10.39 -13.92 1.21
N LEU A 15 -10.98 -12.92 0.54
CA LEU A 15 -10.22 -12.10 -0.42
C LEU A 15 -9.47 -10.87 0.17
N SER A 16 -9.54 -10.60 1.47
CA SER A 16 -9.01 -9.34 2.05
C SER A 16 -7.65 -9.44 2.76
N THR A 17 -7.02 -10.62 2.87
CA THR A 17 -5.79 -10.79 3.66
C THR A 17 -4.50 -10.33 2.95
N SER A 18 -4.47 -10.37 1.62
CA SER A 18 -3.26 -10.05 0.83
C SER A 18 -2.92 -8.55 0.83
N LEU A 19 -3.95 -7.69 0.76
CA LEU A 19 -3.80 -6.24 0.77
C LEU A 19 -3.22 -5.73 2.09
N TYR A 20 -3.75 -6.20 3.21
CA TYR A 20 -3.28 -5.81 4.54
C TYR A 20 -1.81 -6.20 4.78
N ALA A 21 -1.44 -7.43 4.40
CA ALA A 21 -0.06 -7.90 4.52
C ALA A 21 0.91 -7.07 3.66
N SER A 22 0.48 -6.64 2.47
CA SER A 22 1.27 -5.80 1.57
C SER A 22 1.47 -4.39 2.12
N THR A 23 0.41 -3.78 2.69
CA THR A 23 0.49 -2.48 3.40
C THR A 23 1.48 -2.53 4.57
N VAL A 24 1.45 -3.59 5.38
CA VAL A 24 2.39 -3.75 6.51
C VAL A 24 3.83 -3.90 6.01
N LYS A 25 4.07 -4.73 4.98
CA LYS A 25 5.41 -4.87 4.38
C LYS A 25 5.91 -3.56 3.77
N GLY A 26 5.03 -2.78 3.13
CA GLY A 26 5.35 -1.48 2.57
C GLY A 26 5.72 -0.47 3.66
N LYS A 27 4.99 -0.46 4.79
CA LYS A 27 5.33 0.34 5.96
C LYS A 27 6.72 0.01 6.50
N VAL A 28 7.03 -1.28 6.64
CA VAL A 28 8.35 -1.75 7.14
C VAL A 28 9.46 -1.32 6.19
N PHE A 29 9.29 -1.55 4.87
CA PHE A 29 10.25 -1.14 3.86
C PHE A 29 10.49 0.38 3.92
N TYR A 30 9.41 1.18 3.91
CA TYR A 30 9.53 2.63 4.00
C TYR A 30 10.30 3.06 5.25
N ALA A 31 9.97 2.51 6.42
CA ALA A 31 10.60 2.86 7.67
C ALA A 31 12.11 2.53 7.71
N GLN A 32 12.52 1.42 7.09
CA GLN A 32 13.92 0.98 7.07
C GLN A 32 14.77 1.72 6.04
N TYR A 33 14.23 1.96 4.84
CA TYR A 33 15.03 2.40 3.69
C TYR A 33 14.74 3.84 3.25
N LEU A 34 13.50 4.31 3.37
CA LEU A 34 13.10 5.62 2.85
C LEU A 34 13.06 6.69 3.95
N LYS A 35 12.53 6.37 5.13
CA LYS A 35 12.49 7.32 6.25
C LYS A 35 13.86 7.93 6.60
N PRO A 36 14.97 7.17 6.68
CA PRO A 36 16.28 7.75 7.02
C PRO A 36 16.80 8.74 5.97
N VAL A 37 16.47 8.56 4.69
CA VAL A 37 16.96 9.41 3.60
C VAL A 37 16.00 10.55 3.23
N CYS A 38 14.70 10.36 3.49
CA CYS A 38 13.66 11.34 3.20
C CYS A 38 13.36 12.26 4.39
N GLY A 39 13.64 11.82 5.62
CA GLY A 39 13.49 12.63 6.83
C GLY A 39 12.04 12.78 7.34
N PHE A 40 11.06 12.13 6.71
CA PHE A 40 9.65 12.15 7.14
C PHE A 40 9.00 10.76 7.10
N ASN A 41 7.93 10.59 7.88
CA ASN A 41 7.21 9.34 8.00
C ASN A 41 6.43 8.97 6.72
N GLY A 42 6.10 7.70 6.57
CA GLY A 42 5.45 7.19 5.36
C GLY A 42 4.00 7.65 5.17
N ASP A 43 3.31 8.05 6.24
CA ASP A 43 1.99 8.68 6.14
C ASP A 43 2.08 10.10 5.55
N VAL A 44 3.14 10.85 5.89
CA VAL A 44 3.44 12.15 5.27
C VAL A 44 3.75 11.96 3.78
N MET A 45 4.43 10.86 3.43
CA MET A 45 4.63 10.49 2.03
C MET A 45 3.31 10.19 1.32
N GLY A 46 2.49 9.30 1.88
CA GLY A 46 1.20 8.90 1.32
C GLY A 46 0.33 10.12 1.00
N LYS A 47 0.27 11.09 1.92
CA LYS A 47 -0.50 12.33 1.76
C LYS A 47 -0.02 13.28 0.66
N LYS A 48 1.12 13.01 -0.01
CA LYS A 48 1.58 13.84 -1.14
C LYS A 48 0.75 13.67 -2.40
N HIS A 49 0.02 12.57 -2.51
CA HIS A 49 -0.86 12.28 -3.63
C HIS A 49 -2.15 11.62 -3.16
N THR A 50 -3.17 11.67 -4.02
CA THR A 50 -4.41 10.91 -3.90
C THR A 50 -4.17 9.42 -4.17
N ALA A 51 -5.09 8.57 -3.72
CA ALA A 51 -5.01 7.13 -3.96
C ALA A 51 -5.00 6.83 -5.47
N ASN A 52 -5.74 7.61 -6.26
CA ASN A 52 -5.78 7.46 -7.71
C ASN A 52 -4.46 7.87 -8.38
N GLU A 53 -3.84 8.97 -7.96
CA GLU A 53 -2.51 9.36 -8.48
C GLU A 53 -1.45 8.30 -8.15
N TRP A 54 -1.44 7.77 -6.92
CA TRP A 54 -0.56 6.66 -6.56
C TRP A 54 -0.77 5.43 -7.43
N LYS A 55 -2.03 5.11 -7.74
CA LYS A 55 -2.38 4.03 -8.65
C LYS A 55 -1.86 4.28 -10.06
N ILE A 56 -2.02 5.49 -10.60
CA ILE A 56 -1.50 5.86 -11.93
C ILE A 56 0.02 5.71 -11.99
N PHE A 57 0.75 6.17 -10.96
CA PHE A 57 2.20 5.99 -10.92
C PHE A 57 2.60 4.51 -10.85
N TYR A 58 1.85 3.71 -10.10
CA TYR A 58 2.10 2.27 -10.01
C TYR A 58 1.85 1.56 -11.34
N ASP A 59 0.68 1.76 -11.95
CA ASP A 59 0.29 1.12 -13.21
C ASP A 59 1.21 1.50 -14.39
N ASN A 60 1.76 2.72 -14.37
CA ASN A 60 2.69 3.20 -15.40
C ASN A 60 4.17 2.83 -15.10
N ASN A 61 4.47 2.03 -14.06
CA ASN A 61 5.83 1.71 -13.62
C ASN A 61 6.66 2.96 -13.22
N GLN A 62 6.00 4.03 -12.79
CA GLN A 62 6.60 5.32 -12.42
C GLN A 62 6.67 5.56 -10.91
N LEU A 63 6.18 4.64 -10.07
CA LEU A 63 6.13 4.81 -8.62
C LEU A 63 7.50 5.17 -8.00
N SER A 64 8.56 4.47 -8.41
CA SER A 64 9.94 4.72 -7.94
C SER A 64 10.39 6.15 -8.26
N LEU A 65 10.03 6.64 -9.44
CA LEU A 65 10.35 8.01 -9.89
C LEU A 65 9.53 9.05 -9.13
N ALA A 66 8.24 8.79 -8.89
CA ALA A 66 7.40 9.67 -8.08
C ALA A 66 7.93 9.81 -6.65
N ILE A 67 8.33 8.70 -6.01
CA ILE A 67 8.97 8.70 -4.69
C ILE A 67 10.27 9.53 -4.73
N LYS A 68 11.12 9.31 -5.75
CA LYS A 68 12.39 10.05 -5.89
C LYS A 68 12.20 11.55 -6.16
N ALA A 69 11.15 11.93 -6.89
CA ALA A 69 10.83 13.34 -7.13
C ALA A 69 10.49 14.09 -5.82
N LEU A 70 9.82 13.40 -4.89
CA LEU A 70 9.45 13.94 -3.57
C LEU A 70 10.57 13.79 -2.54
N CYS A 71 11.45 12.81 -2.74
CA CYS A 71 12.62 12.52 -1.92
C CYS A 71 13.83 12.20 -2.81
N PRO A 72 14.60 13.23 -3.24
CA PRO A 72 15.69 13.06 -4.19
C PRO A 72 16.78 12.04 -3.76
N ASN A 73 16.99 11.92 -2.45
CA ASN A 73 17.94 10.99 -1.84
C ASN A 73 17.44 9.54 -1.79
N ALA A 74 16.17 9.26 -2.15
CA ALA A 74 15.67 7.91 -2.20
C ALA A 74 16.45 7.07 -3.23
N PRO A 75 16.81 5.82 -2.90
CA PRO A 75 17.35 4.90 -3.89
C PRO A 75 16.29 4.60 -4.97
N LEU A 76 16.75 4.23 -6.16
CA LEU A 76 15.86 3.65 -7.16
C LEU A 76 15.39 2.28 -6.67
N ILE A 77 14.10 2.16 -6.42
CA ILE A 77 13.45 0.89 -6.08
C ILE A 77 13.13 0.18 -7.40
N THR A 78 13.68 -1.01 -7.61
CA THR A 78 13.56 -1.78 -8.86
C THR A 78 12.80 -3.09 -8.69
N THR A 79 12.68 -3.60 -7.46
CA THR A 79 11.96 -4.85 -7.18
C THR A 79 10.46 -4.61 -7.26
N GLU A 80 9.76 -5.32 -8.15
CA GLU A 80 8.31 -5.22 -8.32
C GLU A 80 7.57 -5.45 -7.00
N LYS A 81 7.94 -6.49 -6.24
CA LYS A 81 7.35 -6.79 -4.93
C LYS A 81 7.44 -5.62 -3.94
N ASP A 82 8.57 -4.93 -3.91
CA ASP A 82 8.75 -3.79 -3.01
C ASP A 82 7.93 -2.59 -3.48
N LEU A 83 7.85 -2.37 -4.79
CA LEU A 83 6.97 -1.36 -5.40
C LEU A 83 5.50 -1.65 -5.11
N THR A 84 5.04 -2.89 -5.24
CA THR A 84 3.66 -3.29 -4.90
C THR A 84 3.36 -3.04 -3.42
N ASN A 85 4.26 -3.46 -2.52
CA ASN A 85 4.09 -3.23 -1.08
C ASN A 85 4.05 -1.74 -0.76
N LEU A 86 4.95 -0.94 -1.34
CA LEU A 86 4.97 0.50 -1.17
C LEU A 86 3.72 1.17 -1.72
N TYR A 87 3.25 0.79 -2.90
CA TYR A 87 2.00 1.30 -3.47
C TYR A 87 0.83 1.06 -2.52
N HIS A 88 0.64 -0.17 -2.04
CA HIS A 88 -0.44 -0.48 -1.10
C HIS A 88 -0.35 0.34 0.18
N PHE A 89 0.86 0.53 0.70
CA PHE A 89 1.09 1.37 1.87
C PHE A 89 0.77 2.85 1.61
N LEU A 90 1.33 3.44 0.56
CA LEU A 90 1.17 4.87 0.25
C LEU A 90 -0.27 5.22 -0.13
N SER A 91 -0.94 4.39 -0.93
CA SER A 91 -2.36 4.58 -1.27
C SER A 91 -3.28 4.40 -0.06
N SER A 92 -2.93 3.53 0.90
CA SER A 92 -3.68 3.41 2.16
C SER A 92 -3.64 4.70 2.98
N PHE A 93 -2.56 5.49 2.91
CA PHE A 93 -2.41 6.76 3.62
C PHE A 93 -2.44 7.98 2.69
N ALA A 94 -3.07 7.83 1.52
CA ALA A 94 -3.24 8.91 0.56
C ALA A 94 -4.01 10.10 1.15
N SER A 95 -3.90 11.26 0.52
CA SER A 95 -4.55 12.50 1.00
C SER A 95 -6.07 12.37 1.13
N ASP A 96 -6.68 11.51 0.31
CA ASP A 96 -8.11 11.26 0.19
C ASP A 96 -8.55 9.92 0.82
N SER A 97 -7.65 9.18 1.48
CA SER A 97 -7.98 7.84 1.99
C SER A 97 -8.81 7.84 3.27
N GLY A 98 -8.88 8.97 3.98
CA GLY A 98 -9.53 9.07 5.29
C GLY A 98 -8.84 8.27 6.41
N ASN A 99 -7.74 7.56 6.13
CA ASN A 99 -7.01 6.78 7.12
C ASN A 99 -6.11 7.70 7.96
N VAL A 100 -6.38 7.73 9.25
CA VAL A 100 -5.53 8.38 10.24
C VAL A 100 -4.56 7.33 10.80
N PRO A 101 -3.24 7.57 10.80
CA PRO A 101 -2.29 6.66 11.43
C PRO A 101 -2.68 6.41 12.89
N SER A 102 -2.77 5.14 13.30
CA SER A 102 -3.01 4.81 14.70
C SER A 102 -1.86 5.38 15.55
N CYS A 103 -2.17 6.38 16.37
CA CYS A 103 -1.26 6.88 17.39
C CYS A 103 -1.16 5.80 18.47
N ASN A 104 0.02 5.19 18.58
CA ASN A 104 0.44 4.48 19.79
C ASN A 104 1.50 5.33 20.48
#